data_AF-A0A449AUM8-F1
#
_entry.id   AF-A0A449AUM8-F1
#
_cell.length_a   1.000
_cell.length_b   1.000
_cell.length_c   1.000
_cell.angle_alpha   90.00
_cell.angle_beta   90.00
_cell.angle_gamma   90.00
#
_symmetry.space_group_name_H-M   'P 1'
#
loop_
_entity.id
_entity.type
_entity.pdbx_description
1 polymer ?
#
loop_
_entity_poly.entity_id
_entity_poly.type
_entity_poly.pdbx_seq_one_letter_code
_entity_poly.pdbx_strand_id
1 'polypeptide(L)'
;MELTRIIKAPVLTEKTDVQRSAGVYTFKVDYHANKFQIAQAVETIFGVKVTKVNTIKIEKKPKNVGRFHGFTNRYKKAMVWIAEGESLNYLPEDSATEIESEETKAQKAAKANEVENKVAAKLAQKKAVATKVAKAPVKQATTKRKVGGE
;
A
#
# COMPACT_ATOMS: atom_id res chain seq x y z
N MET A 1 19.59 -16.54 17.23
CA MET A 1 18.19 -16.28 17.65
C MET A 1 17.32 -16.45 16.43
N GLU A 2 16.19 -17.15 16.57
CA GLU A 2 15.20 -17.26 15.50
C GLU A 2 14.46 -15.93 15.33
N LEU A 3 14.38 -15.39 14.10
CA LEU A 3 13.75 -14.09 13.84
C LEU A 3 12.27 -14.07 14.24
N THR A 4 11.55 -15.18 14.01
CA THR A 4 10.13 -15.33 14.33
C THR A 4 9.82 -15.17 15.82
N ARG A 5 10.78 -15.45 16.71
CA ARG A 5 10.59 -15.36 18.17
C ARG A 5 10.95 -13.98 18.75
N ILE A 6 11.45 -13.05 17.94
CA ILE A 6 11.92 -11.75 18.41
C ILE A 6 10.76 -10.85 18.81
N ILE A 7 9.70 -10.84 18.01
CA ILE A 7 8.50 -10.02 18.24
C ILE A 7 7.54 -10.83 19.12
N LYS A 8 7.18 -10.29 20.30
CA LYS A 8 6.32 -10.99 21.26
C LYS A 8 4.87 -10.52 21.19
N ALA A 9 4.66 -9.20 21.19
CA ALA A 9 3.32 -8.60 21.15
C ALA A 9 3.39 -7.14 20.71
N PRO A 10 2.31 -6.58 20.12
CA PRO A 10 2.17 -5.13 19.96
C PRO A 10 1.98 -4.43 21.32
N VAL A 11 2.34 -3.15 21.40
CA VAL A 11 2.02 -2.29 22.55
C VAL A 11 0.84 -1.41 22.18
N LEU A 12 -0.29 -1.64 22.84
CA LEU A 12 -1.54 -0.89 22.65
C LEU A 12 -1.74 0.08 23.81
N THR A 13 -1.67 1.37 23.50
CA THR A 13 -1.85 2.51 24.40
C THR A 13 -2.33 3.71 23.56
N GLU A 14 -2.98 4.70 24.18
CA GLU A 14 -3.42 5.93 23.47
C GLU A 14 -2.26 6.59 22.72
N LYS A 15 -1.09 6.68 23.36
CA LYS A 15 0.11 7.26 22.75
C LYS A 15 0.59 6.48 21.52
N THR A 16 0.57 5.16 21.57
CA THR A 16 1.01 4.33 20.42
C THR A 16 0.00 4.40 19.29
N ASP A 17 -1.27 4.64 19.59
CA ASP A 17 -2.30 4.84 18.56
C ASP A 17 -2.07 6.15 17.79
N VAL A 18 -1.81 7.26 18.50
CA VAL A 18 -1.41 8.53 17.86
C VAL A 18 -0.15 8.37 17.00
N GLN A 19 0.82 7.58 17.47
CA GLN A 19 2.04 7.27 16.73
C GLN A 19 1.80 6.39 15.50
N ARG A 20 0.75 5.56 15.51
CA ARG A 20 0.38 4.69 14.39
C ARG A 20 -0.02 5.50 13.17
N SER A 21 -0.77 6.60 13.37
CA SER A 21 -1.14 7.54 12.30
C SER A 21 0.08 8.20 11.64
N ALA A 22 1.21 8.27 12.35
CA ALA A 22 2.48 8.76 11.83
C ALA A 22 3.39 7.63 11.26
N GLY A 23 2.87 6.41 11.09
CA GLY A 23 3.63 5.27 10.56
C GLY A 23 4.62 4.65 11.55
N VAL A 24 4.45 4.91 12.86
CA VAL A 24 5.33 4.39 13.91
C VAL A 24 4.61 3.32 14.72
N TYR A 25 5.15 2.11 14.67
CA TYR A 25 4.58 0.94 15.32
C TYR A 25 5.43 0.52 16.52
N THR A 26 4.79 0.20 17.64
CA THR A 26 5.50 -0.15 18.87
C THR A 26 5.26 -1.61 19.24
N PHE A 27 6.35 -2.36 19.43
CA PHE A 27 6.33 -3.78 19.79
C PHE A 27 7.05 -4.04 21.12
N LYS A 28 6.55 -5.05 21.85
CA LYS A 28 7.31 -5.77 22.88
C LYS A 28 8.15 -6.81 22.16
N VAL A 29 9.46 -6.69 22.29
CA VAL A 29 10.43 -7.60 21.68
C VAL A 29 11.29 -8.26 22.75
N ASP A 30 12.05 -9.27 22.35
CA ASP A 30 12.98 -9.92 23.25
C ASP A 30 14.02 -8.96 23.84
N TYR A 31 14.38 -9.16 25.10
CA TYR A 31 15.28 -8.28 25.84
C TYR A 31 16.70 -8.26 25.24
N HIS A 32 17.13 -9.35 24.61
CA HIS A 32 18.46 -9.50 24.04
C HIS A 32 18.54 -9.17 22.55
N ALA A 33 17.41 -8.95 21.87
CA ALA A 33 17.38 -8.70 20.42
C ALA A 33 18.09 -7.40 20.00
N ASN A 34 18.88 -7.45 18.93
CA ASN A 34 19.52 -6.26 18.34
C ASN A 34 18.57 -5.52 17.38
N LYS A 35 18.80 -4.23 17.11
CA LYS A 35 17.97 -3.41 16.21
C LYS A 35 17.87 -3.98 14.80
N PHE A 36 18.98 -4.47 14.25
CA PHE A 36 19.01 -5.10 12.92
C PHE A 36 18.14 -6.37 12.85
N GLN A 37 18.17 -7.18 13.91
CA GLN A 37 17.36 -8.40 13.99
C GLN A 37 15.86 -8.06 14.12
N ILE A 38 15.54 -6.99 14.86
CA ILE A 38 14.15 -6.51 14.97
C ILE A 38 13.66 -6.01 13.60
N ALA A 39 14.46 -5.23 12.87
CA ALA A 39 14.11 -4.78 11.52
C ALA A 39 13.82 -5.97 10.61
N GLN A 40 14.78 -6.90 10.48
CA GLN A 40 14.61 -8.11 9.66
C GLN A 40 13.40 -8.95 10.07
N ALA A 41 13.13 -9.09 11.37
CA ALA A 41 11.99 -9.85 11.86
C ALA A 41 10.66 -9.20 11.47
N VAL A 42 10.56 -7.87 11.57
CA VAL A 42 9.36 -7.13 11.15
C VAL A 42 9.17 -7.26 9.63
N GLU A 43 10.23 -7.09 8.85
CA GLU A 43 10.17 -7.23 7.38
C GLU A 43 9.76 -8.65 6.97
N THR A 44 10.29 -9.67 7.64
CA THR A 44 10.00 -11.08 7.32
C THR A 44 8.57 -11.49 7.72
N ILE A 45 8.09 -11.05 8.88
CA ILE A 45 6.77 -11.46 9.40
C ILE A 45 5.63 -10.68 8.72
N PHE A 46 5.84 -9.39 8.47
CA PHE A 46 4.78 -8.50 7.99
C PHE A 46 4.92 -8.11 6.51
N GLY A 47 6.04 -8.43 5.86
CA GLY A 47 6.26 -8.11 4.45
C GLY A 47 6.37 -6.62 4.14
N VAL A 48 6.64 -5.79 5.16
CA VAL A 48 6.79 -4.33 5.05
C VAL A 48 8.26 -3.93 5.03
N LYS A 49 8.57 -2.70 4.61
CA LYS A 49 9.92 -2.14 4.60
C LYS A 49 10.16 -1.23 5.80
N VAL A 50 11.23 -1.48 6.55
CA VAL A 50 11.55 -0.72 7.76
C VAL A 50 12.56 0.40 7.48
N THR A 51 12.22 1.64 7.83
CA THR A 51 13.09 2.81 7.67
C THR A 51 14.03 2.99 8.87
N LYS A 52 13.51 2.81 10.09
CA LYS A 52 14.25 3.09 11.33
C LYS A 52 13.72 2.26 12.48
N VAL A 53 14.60 1.95 13.44
CA VAL A 53 14.23 1.28 14.70
C VAL A 53 14.88 1.96 15.90
N ASN A 54 14.05 2.34 16.87
CA ASN A 54 14.47 2.81 18.19
C ASN A 54 14.05 1.80 19.25
N THR A 55 14.90 1.56 20.23
CA THR A 55 14.66 0.55 21.26
C THR A 55 14.92 1.09 22.65
N ILE A 56 14.11 0.68 23.62
CA ILE A 56 14.26 1.01 25.03
C ILE A 56 14.15 -0.28 25.83
N LYS A 57 15.09 -0.53 26.73
CA LYS A 57 15.01 -1.66 27.67
C LYS A 57 14.09 -1.28 28.82
N ILE A 58 13.09 -2.12 29.10
CA ILE A 58 12.17 -1.93 30.22
C ILE A 58 12.51 -2.96 31.29
N GLU A 59 12.87 -2.45 32.47
CA GLU A 59 13.23 -3.29 33.60
C GLU A 59 12.01 -3.93 34.24
N LYS A 60 12.28 -5.02 34.95
CA LYS A 60 11.28 -5.74 35.73
C LYS A 60 10.79 -4.86 36.87
N LYS A 61 9.47 -4.78 37.07
CA LYS A 61 8.88 -4.04 38.19
C LYS A 61 8.53 -5.02 39.32
N PRO A 62 8.81 -4.68 40.59
CA PRO A 62 8.38 -5.52 41.71
C PRO A 62 6.86 -5.58 41.75
N LYS A 63 6.33 -6.78 41.97
CA LYS A 63 4.90 -7.06 42.06
C LYS A 63 4.67 -8.13 43.13
N ASN A 64 3.59 -7.97 43.88
CA ASN A 64 3.21 -8.89 44.93
C ASN A 64 1.91 -9.59 44.54
N VAL A 65 1.84 -10.89 44.75
CA VAL A 65 0.63 -11.69 44.55
C VAL A 65 0.41 -12.49 45.84
N GLY A 66 -0.51 -11.99 46.68
CA GLY A 66 -0.74 -12.54 48.03
C GLY A 66 0.54 -12.49 48.88
N ARG A 67 0.96 -13.66 49.37
CA ARG A 67 2.18 -13.84 50.18
C ARG A 67 3.47 -13.79 49.35
N PHE A 68 3.40 -13.94 48.03
CA PHE A 68 4.59 -14.06 47.19
C PHE A 68 5.04 -12.70 46.66
N HIS A 69 6.31 -12.39 46.91
CA HIS A 69 7.01 -11.26 46.31
C HIS A 69 7.71 -11.72 45.03
N GLY A 70 7.43 -11.03 43.93
CA GLY A 70 7.98 -11.35 42.62
C GLY A 70 8.21 -10.11 41.77
N PHE A 71 8.48 -10.34 40.49
CA PHE A 71 8.70 -9.29 39.53
C PHE A 71 7.95 -9.57 38.24
N THR A 72 7.55 -8.50 37.53
CA THR A 72 7.04 -8.63 36.16
C THR A 72 8.18 -8.96 35.21
N ASN A 73 7.89 -9.67 34.11
CA ASN A 73 8.90 -9.96 33.10
C ASN A 73 9.46 -8.68 32.48
N ARG A 74 10.79 -8.59 32.40
CA ARG A 74 11.49 -7.55 31.64
C ARG A 74 11.30 -7.77 30.14
N TYR A 75 11.25 -6.70 29.38
CA TYR A 75 11.17 -6.76 27.92
C TYR A 75 11.85 -5.54 27.31
N LYS A 76 12.03 -5.55 25.99
CA LYS A 76 12.49 -4.38 25.25
C LYS A 76 11.31 -3.84 24.45
N LYS A 77 11.14 -2.52 24.48
CA LYS A 77 10.17 -1.81 23.65
C LYS A 77 10.89 -1.39 22.38
N ALA A 78 10.35 -1.74 21.21
CA ALA A 78 10.86 -1.31 19.92
C ALA A 78 9.83 -0.41 19.24
N MET A 79 10.23 0.80 18.88
CA MET A 79 9.50 1.70 18.00
C MET A 79 10.09 1.54 16.60
N VAL A 80 9.25 1.19 15.64
CA VAL A 80 9.62 0.84 14.27
C VAL A 80 8.94 1.81 13.33
N TRP A 81 9.72 2.49 12.51
CA TRP A 81 9.24 3.35 11.44
C TRP A 81 9.20 2.54 10.16
N ILE A 82 8.06 2.58 9.49
CA ILE A 82 7.84 1.91 8.22
C ILE A 82 8.02 2.92 7.08
N ALA A 83 8.24 2.45 5.87
CA ALA A 83 8.21 3.27 4.67
C ALA A 83 6.82 3.91 4.46
N GLU A 84 6.79 5.08 3.82
CA GLU A 84 5.55 5.78 3.51
C GLU A 84 4.69 4.97 2.53
N GLY A 85 3.38 4.92 2.79
CA GLY A 85 2.41 4.19 1.95
C GLY A 85 2.17 2.73 2.34
N GLU A 86 2.91 2.19 3.31
CA GLU A 86 2.67 0.85 3.85
C GLU A 86 1.98 0.93 5.22
N SER A 87 0.98 0.08 5.43
CA SER A 87 0.28 -0.08 6.70
C SER A 87 0.59 -1.45 7.31
N LEU A 88 0.78 -1.49 8.63
CA LEU A 88 1.05 -2.74 9.35
C LEU A 88 -0.21 -3.17 10.10
N ASN A 89 -0.82 -4.24 9.61
CA ASN A 89 -1.97 -4.89 10.23
C ASN A 89 -1.48 -5.99 11.16
N TYR A 90 -1.53 -5.71 12.46
CA TYR A 90 -1.19 -6.65 13.54
C TYR A 90 -2.37 -6.94 14.47
N LEU A 91 -3.52 -6.29 14.25
CA LEU A 91 -4.73 -6.56 14.98
C LEU A 91 -5.40 -7.78 14.32
N PRO A 92 -5.94 -8.72 15.10
CA PRO A 92 -6.86 -9.69 14.56
C PRO A 92 -8.08 -8.90 14.09
N GLU A 93 -8.24 -8.80 12.78
CA GLU A 93 -9.49 -8.34 12.20
C GLU A 93 -10.56 -9.35 12.60
N ASP A 94 -11.51 -8.95 13.45
CA ASP A 94 -12.71 -9.74 13.76
C ASP A 94 -13.57 -9.83 12.50
N SER A 95 -13.20 -10.67 11.54
CA SER A 95 -14.05 -11.17 10.45
C SER A 95 -14.97 -10.14 9.76
N ALA A 96 -14.55 -8.87 9.65
CA ALA A 96 -15.37 -7.79 9.07
C ALA A 96 -14.72 -7.17 7.83
N THR A 97 -13.41 -7.32 7.65
CA THR A 97 -12.67 -6.83 6.48
C THR A 97 -12.76 -7.73 5.25
N GLU A 98 -13.45 -8.87 5.35
CA GLU A 98 -13.86 -9.65 4.17
C GLU A 98 -14.91 -8.89 3.32
N ILE A 99 -15.66 -7.95 3.90
CA ILE A 99 -16.70 -7.20 3.18
C ILE A 99 -16.12 -6.02 2.37
N GLU A 100 -15.08 -5.33 2.87
CA GLU A 100 -14.52 -4.15 2.18
C GLU A 100 -13.49 -4.50 1.08
N SER A 101 -12.87 -5.68 1.17
CA SER A 101 -11.87 -6.13 0.18
C SER A 101 -12.48 -6.71 -1.10
N GLU A 102 -13.76 -7.10 -1.08
CA GLU A 102 -14.52 -7.51 -2.26
C GLU A 102 -15.08 -6.31 -3.04
N GLU A 103 -15.61 -5.30 -2.34
CA GLU A 103 -16.17 -4.10 -2.98
C GLU A 103 -15.11 -3.28 -3.73
N THR A 104 -13.89 -3.19 -3.20
CA THR A 104 -12.80 -2.41 -3.80
C THR A 104 -12.20 -3.07 -5.05
N LYS A 105 -12.23 -4.42 -5.15
CA LYS A 105 -11.85 -5.15 -6.37
C LYS A 105 -12.92 -5.05 -7.46
N ALA A 106 -14.20 -5.14 -7.10
CA ALA A 106 -15.31 -5.01 -8.06
C ALA A 106 -15.38 -3.61 -8.69
N GLN A 107 -15.16 -2.55 -7.89
CA GLN A 107 -15.16 -1.18 -8.39
C GLN A 107 -13.95 -0.86 -9.29
N LYS A 108 -12.79 -1.51 -9.08
CA LYS A 108 -11.61 -1.33 -9.93
C LYS A 108 -11.74 -2.05 -11.27
N ALA A 109 -12.41 -3.21 -11.30
CA ALA A 109 -12.75 -3.93 -12.53
C ALA A 109 -13.81 -3.19 -13.37
N ALA A 110 -14.82 -2.59 -12.72
CA ALA A 110 -15.85 -1.80 -13.41
C ALA A 110 -15.25 -0.53 -14.06
N LYS A 111 -14.31 0.15 -13.40
CA LYS A 111 -13.65 1.36 -13.93
C LYS A 111 -12.72 1.08 -15.11
N ALA A 112 -12.10 -0.10 -15.19
CA ALA A 112 -11.26 -0.48 -16.33
C ALA A 112 -12.10 -0.68 -17.61
N ASN A 113 -13.23 -1.39 -17.51
CA ASN A 113 -14.11 -1.66 -18.65
C ASN A 113 -14.79 -0.39 -19.19
N GLU A 114 -15.09 0.58 -18.33
CA GLU A 114 -15.69 1.85 -18.74
C GLU A 114 -14.70 2.74 -19.53
N VAL A 115 -13.41 2.70 -19.19
CA VAL A 115 -12.36 3.45 -19.90
C VAL A 115 -12.10 2.83 -21.28
N GLU A 116 -12.05 1.51 -21.39
CA GLU A 116 -11.88 0.82 -22.68
C GLU A 116 -13.05 1.08 -23.64
N ASN A 117 -14.29 1.04 -23.14
CA ASN A 117 -15.48 1.33 -23.94
C ASN A 117 -15.56 2.81 -24.39
N LYS A 118 -15.12 3.76 -23.55
CA LYS A 118 -15.03 5.18 -23.91
C LYS A 118 -13.94 5.46 -24.95
N VAL A 119 -12.82 4.76 -24.87
CA VAL A 119 -11.73 4.84 -25.87
C VAL A 119 -12.16 4.23 -27.20
N ALA A 120 -12.85 3.08 -27.17
CA ALA A 120 -13.41 2.44 -28.36
C ALA A 120 -14.47 3.30 -29.07
N ALA A 121 -15.37 3.96 -28.31
CA ALA A 121 -16.37 4.88 -28.86
C ALA A 121 -15.73 6.12 -29.53
N LYS A 122 -14.68 6.70 -28.92
CA LYS A 122 -13.93 7.80 -29.55
C LYS A 122 -13.19 7.38 -30.83
N LEU A 123 -12.64 6.16 -30.87
CA LEU A 123 -12.00 5.59 -32.06
C LEU A 123 -13.01 5.31 -33.18
N ALA A 124 -14.20 4.82 -32.86
CA ALA A 124 -15.28 4.60 -33.82
C ALA A 124 -15.81 5.91 -34.42
N GLN A 125 -15.99 6.96 -33.60
CA GLN A 125 -16.38 8.29 -34.07
C GLN A 125 -15.32 8.92 -34.96
N LYS A 126 -14.03 8.75 -34.63
CA LYS A 126 -12.92 9.23 -35.46
C LYS A 126 -12.87 8.51 -36.82
N LYS A 127 -13.22 7.23 -36.87
CA LYS A 127 -13.28 6.43 -38.11
C LYS A 127 -14.51 6.77 -38.97
N ALA A 128 -15.65 7.12 -38.35
CA ALA A 128 -16.86 7.56 -39.05
C ALA A 128 -16.77 8.99 -39.62
N VAL A 129 -16.01 9.88 -38.98
CA VAL A 129 -15.71 11.21 -39.52
C VAL A 129 -14.73 11.11 -40.71
N ALA A 130 -13.76 10.20 -40.66
CA ALA A 130 -12.83 9.97 -41.77
C ALA A 130 -13.52 9.40 -43.04
N THR A 131 -14.56 8.57 -42.91
CA THR A 131 -15.30 8.04 -44.06
C THR A 131 -16.35 9.01 -44.63
N LYS A 132 -16.82 10.01 -43.86
CA LYS A 132 -17.69 11.07 -44.39
C LYS A 132 -16.96 12.13 -45.21
N VAL A 133 -15.65 12.32 -45.04
CA VAL A 133 -14.84 13.27 -45.83
C VAL A 133 -14.41 12.69 -47.20
N ALA A 134 -14.46 11.37 -47.38
CA ALA A 134 -14.01 10.70 -48.60
C ALA A 134 -15.04 10.63 -49.74
N LYS A 135 -16.23 11.24 -49.60
CA LYS A 135 -17.28 11.24 -50.65
C LYS A 135 -17.74 12.65 -51.02
N ALA A 136 -16.80 13.48 -51.49
CA ALA A 136 -17.11 14.69 -52.25
C ALA A 136 -16.76 14.44 -53.74
N PRO A 137 -17.66 14.73 -54.70
CA PRO A 137 -17.40 14.47 -56.11
C PRO A 137 -16.35 15.47 -56.63
N VAL A 138 -15.18 14.96 -57.04
CA VAL A 138 -14.11 15.74 -57.64
C VAL A 138 -14.56 16.20 -59.03
N LYS A 139 -14.86 17.49 -59.19
CA LYS A 139 -15.01 18.13 -60.51
C LYS A 139 -13.64 18.18 -61.19
N GLN A 140 -13.51 17.51 -62.33
CA GLN A 140 -12.31 17.57 -63.17
C GLN A 140 -12.22 18.97 -63.80
N ALA A 141 -11.11 19.67 -63.53
CA ALA A 141 -10.78 20.93 -64.22
C ALA A 141 -9.85 20.61 -65.40
N THR A 142 -10.40 20.61 -66.62
CA THR A 142 -9.62 20.59 -67.86
C THR A 142 -9.10 21.98 -68.19
N THR A 143 -7.81 22.23 -67.95
CA THR A 143 -7.10 23.41 -68.45
C THR A 143 -6.57 23.12 -69.86
N LYS A 144 -7.17 23.74 -70.88
CA LYS A 144 -6.57 23.83 -72.22
C LYS A 144 -5.37 24.77 -72.13
N ARG A 145 -4.15 24.23 -72.22
CA ARG A 145 -2.94 25.04 -72.46
C ARG A 145 -2.95 25.50 -73.91
N LYS A 146 -3.07 26.82 -74.10
CA LYS A 146 -2.77 27.52 -75.34
C LYS A 146 -1.24 27.62 -75.44
N VAL A 147 -0.65 26.99 -76.44
CA VAL A 147 0.72 27.22 -76.88
C VAL A 147 0.60 27.55 -78.36
N GLY A 148 1.05 28.74 -78.75
CA GLY A 148 0.90 29.27 -80.11
C GLY A 148 2.15 29.09 -80.99
N GLY A 149 1.96 29.37 -82.28
CA GLY A 149 2.97 29.57 -83.35
C GLY A 149 3.58 28.28 -83.89
N GLU A 150 3.67 27.99 -85.18
CA GLU A 150 3.45 28.70 -86.47
C GLU A 150 2.44 27.93 -87.35
#